data_AF-A0A416QXL3-F1
#
_entry.id   AF-A0A416QXL3-F1
#
_cell.length_a   1.000
_cell.length_b   1.000
_cell.length_c   1.000
_cell.angle_alpha   90.00
_cell.angle_beta   90.00
_cell.angle_gamma   90.00
#
_symmetry.space_group_name_H-M   'P 1'
#
loop_
_entity.id
_entity.type
_entity.pdbx_description
1 polymer ?
#
loop_
_entity_poly.entity_id
_entity_poly.type
_entity_poly.pdbx_seq_one_letter_code
_entity_poly.pdbx_strand_id
1 'polypeptide(L)'
;MVRKTCCVTGHRDIPADKLGYVEQELRRELAEAVADGYTRFISGFAEGADLMFAALVVEEKERHPELFLEAALPYAGRVKTKDKRFHELLRLCDGVKVESQTYAPSCYMARNRYMVSQSQRVIAVYDGREKGGTLFTMRYAYTLGRDVRVISI
;
A
#
# COMPACT_ATOMS: atom_id res chain seq x y z
N MET A 1 -0.81 -20.92 -11.32
CA MET A 1 -0.60 -19.58 -11.92
C MET A 1 -0.07 -18.65 -10.85
N VAL A 2 0.94 -17.83 -11.16
CA VAL A 2 1.45 -16.82 -10.23
C VAL A 2 0.43 -15.69 -10.13
N ARG A 3 0.05 -15.32 -8.91
CA ARG A 3 -0.94 -14.27 -8.67
C ARG A 3 -0.33 -12.88 -8.96
N LYS A 4 -0.90 -12.12 -9.90
CA LYS A 4 -0.49 -10.73 -10.16
C LYS A 4 -0.76 -9.88 -8.91
N THR A 5 0.28 -9.21 -8.43
CA THR A 5 0.26 -8.47 -7.17
C THR A 5 0.63 -7.01 -7.39
N CYS A 6 -0.15 -6.11 -6.80
CA CYS A 6 0.09 -4.67 -6.78
C CYS A 6 0.26 -4.21 -5.33
N CYS A 7 1.16 -3.26 -5.08
CA CYS A 7 1.25 -2.63 -3.76
C CYS A 7 1.16 -1.11 -3.85
N VAL A 8 0.78 -0.48 -2.75
CA VAL A 8 0.79 0.98 -2.60
C VAL A 8 1.97 1.42 -1.73
N THR A 9 2.48 2.62 -1.99
CA THR A 9 3.33 3.36 -1.06
C THR A 9 2.96 4.84 -1.11
N GLY A 10 2.99 5.52 0.02
CA GLY A 10 2.79 6.96 0.01
C GLY A 10 3.08 7.64 1.33
N HIS A 11 2.87 8.94 1.33
CA HIS A 11 3.03 9.78 2.51
C HIS A 11 1.92 9.57 3.52
N ARG A 12 2.27 9.76 4.81
CA ARG A 12 1.29 9.72 5.91
C ARG A 12 0.54 11.03 6.06
N ASP A 13 1.24 12.10 5.73
CA ASP A 13 0.87 13.50 5.82
C ASP A 13 0.42 14.05 4.45
N ILE A 14 -0.69 13.52 3.92
CA ILE A 14 -1.30 14.09 2.71
C ILE A 14 -1.97 15.42 3.06
N PRO A 15 -1.71 16.51 2.32
CA PRO A 15 -2.39 17.80 2.54
C PRO A 15 -3.91 17.66 2.42
N ALA A 16 -4.65 18.35 3.29
CA ALA A 16 -6.10 18.20 3.39
C ALA A 16 -6.84 18.54 2.08
N ASP A 17 -6.36 19.55 1.36
CA ASP A 17 -6.85 19.98 0.05
C ASP A 17 -6.57 18.96 -1.07
N LYS A 18 -5.62 18.04 -0.85
CA LYS A 18 -5.25 16.97 -1.80
C LYS A 18 -5.92 15.64 -1.51
N LEU A 19 -6.57 15.46 -0.36
CA LEU A 19 -7.15 14.17 0.03
C LEU A 19 -8.16 13.63 -1.00
N GLY A 20 -9.08 14.47 -1.46
CA GLY A 20 -10.08 14.07 -2.46
C GLY A 20 -9.46 13.70 -3.80
N TYR A 21 -8.44 14.44 -4.23
CA TYR A 21 -7.67 14.14 -5.43
C TYR A 21 -6.94 12.80 -5.30
N VAL A 22 -6.21 12.57 -4.19
CA VAL A 22 -5.48 11.31 -3.97
C VAL A 22 -6.43 10.12 -3.96
N GLU A 23 -7.59 10.24 -3.31
CA GLU A 23 -8.57 9.17 -3.28
C GLU A 23 -9.07 8.83 -4.70
N GLN A 24 -9.40 9.84 -5.49
CA GLN A 24 -9.85 9.67 -6.87
C GLN A 24 -8.79 8.99 -7.73
N GLU A 25 -7.54 9.45 -7.64
CA GLU A 25 -6.42 8.89 -8.41
C GLU A 25 -6.11 7.46 -7.97
N LEU A 26 -6.09 7.17 -6.66
CA LEU A 26 -5.92 5.81 -6.15
C LEU A 26 -7.04 4.89 -6.63
N ARG A 27 -8.29 5.37 -6.66
CA ARG A 27 -9.43 4.59 -7.17
C ARG A 27 -9.26 4.27 -8.66
N ARG A 28 -8.79 5.24 -9.46
CA ARG A 28 -8.49 5.00 -10.89
C ARG A 28 -7.38 3.97 -11.06
N GLU A 29 -6.24 4.13 -10.40
CA GLU A 29 -5.10 3.21 -10.52
C GLU A 29 -5.44 1.80 -10.01
N LEU A 30 -6.29 1.69 -8.98
CA LEU A 30 -6.82 0.41 -8.51
C LEU A 30 -7.69 -0.25 -9.58
N ALA A 31 -8.64 0.48 -10.17
CA ALA A 31 -9.51 -0.05 -11.21
C ALA A 31 -8.71 -0.51 -12.44
N GLU A 32 -7.69 0.25 -12.85
CA GLU A 32 -6.77 -0.14 -13.92
C GLU A 32 -5.98 -1.41 -13.56
N ALA A 33 -5.50 -1.54 -12.32
CA ALA A 33 -4.84 -2.75 -11.88
C ALA A 33 -5.78 -3.97 -11.89
N VAL A 34 -7.03 -3.82 -11.44
CA VAL A 34 -8.02 -4.91 -11.51
C VAL A 34 -8.29 -5.31 -12.97
N ALA A 35 -8.49 -4.33 -13.87
CA ALA A 35 -8.68 -4.57 -15.29
C ALA A 35 -7.48 -5.29 -15.95
N ASP A 36 -6.26 -4.98 -15.51
CA ASP A 36 -5.02 -5.64 -15.94
C ASP A 36 -4.82 -7.05 -15.32
N GLY A 37 -5.78 -7.53 -14.55
CA GLY A 37 -5.80 -8.87 -13.94
C GLY A 37 -5.02 -8.99 -12.64
N TYR A 38 -4.75 -7.87 -11.94
CA TYR A 38 -4.19 -7.91 -10.60
C TYR A 38 -5.25 -8.32 -9.59
N THR A 39 -4.97 -9.37 -8.81
CA THR A 39 -5.94 -9.90 -7.84
C THR A 39 -5.42 -9.89 -6.41
N ARG A 40 -4.15 -9.54 -6.18
CA ARG A 40 -3.60 -9.36 -4.84
C ARG A 40 -3.09 -7.94 -4.67
N PHE A 41 -3.48 -7.33 -3.55
CA PHE A 41 -3.12 -5.98 -3.19
C PHE A 41 -2.44 -5.97 -1.83
N ILE A 42 -1.28 -5.32 -1.73
CA ILE A 42 -0.56 -5.17 -0.46
C ILE A 42 -0.54 -3.70 -0.05
N SER A 43 -0.99 -3.44 1.17
CA SER A 43 -0.87 -2.13 1.81
C SER A 43 0.07 -2.21 3.00
N GLY A 44 0.81 -1.14 3.25
CA GLY A 44 1.65 -0.99 4.42
C GLY A 44 0.95 -0.66 5.71
N PHE A 45 -0.35 -0.36 5.63
CA PHE A 45 -1.16 0.03 6.78
C PHE A 45 -0.55 1.20 7.57
N ALA A 46 0.13 2.11 6.85
CA ALA A 46 0.48 3.42 7.37
C ALA A 46 -0.72 4.38 7.25
N GLU A 47 -0.83 5.36 8.14
CA GLU A 47 -1.80 6.44 7.96
C GLU A 47 -1.60 7.14 6.59
N GLY A 48 -2.63 7.81 6.09
CA GLY A 48 -2.61 8.46 4.77
C GLY A 48 -2.87 7.48 3.63
N ALA A 49 -2.00 7.49 2.61
CA ALA A 49 -2.22 6.79 1.34
C ALA A 49 -2.46 5.28 1.51
N ASP A 50 -1.71 4.62 2.41
CA ASP A 50 -1.78 3.18 2.61
C ASP A 50 -3.15 2.72 3.16
N LEU A 51 -3.71 3.42 4.16
CA LEU A 51 -5.05 3.12 4.69
C LEU A 51 -6.17 3.57 3.74
N MET A 52 -5.97 4.64 2.97
CA MET A 52 -6.91 5.07 1.92
C MET A 52 -7.02 4.00 0.84
N PHE A 53 -5.89 3.54 0.31
CA PHE A 53 -5.85 2.46 -0.68
C PHE A 53 -6.44 1.15 -0.13
N ALA A 54 -6.14 0.77 1.11
CA ALA A 54 -6.71 -0.43 1.73
C ALA A 54 -8.25 -0.36 1.79
N ALA A 55 -8.82 0.80 2.12
CA ALA A 55 -10.26 1.01 2.11
C ALA A 55 -10.85 0.84 0.69
N LEU A 56 -10.21 1.44 -0.32
CA LEU A 56 -10.65 1.30 -1.72
C LEU A 56 -10.61 -0.16 -2.20
N VAL A 57 -9.60 -0.94 -1.81
CA VAL A 57 -9.55 -2.38 -2.15
C VAL A 57 -10.69 -3.15 -1.46
N VAL A 58 -11.03 -2.81 -0.22
CA VAL A 58 -12.17 -3.41 0.49
C VAL A 58 -13.49 -3.09 -0.22
N GLU A 59 -13.69 -1.84 -0.66
CA GLU A 59 -14.86 -1.44 -1.45
C GLU A 59 -14.92 -2.22 -2.78
N GLU A 60 -13.79 -2.32 -3.49
CA GLU A 60 -13.73 -3.01 -4.78
C GLU A 60 -14.02 -4.53 -4.65
N LYS A 61 -13.71 -5.13 -3.49
CA LYS A 61 -14.04 -6.53 -3.17
C LYS A 61 -15.54 -6.82 -3.15
N GLU A 62 -16.40 -5.83 -2.92
CA GLU A 62 -17.85 -6.03 -3.01
C GLU A 62 -18.29 -6.41 -4.44
N ARG A 63 -17.56 -5.92 -5.43
CA ARG A 63 -17.77 -6.20 -6.86
C ARG A 63 -16.90 -7.35 -7.36
N HIS A 64 -15.72 -7.52 -6.75
CA HIS A 64 -14.71 -8.51 -7.12
C HIS A 64 -14.27 -9.33 -5.90
N PRO A 65 -15.07 -10.32 -5.44
CA PRO A 65 -14.78 -11.08 -4.23
C PRO A 65 -13.47 -11.89 -4.28
N GLU A 66 -12.91 -12.10 -5.47
CA GLU A 66 -11.63 -12.77 -5.69
C GLU A 66 -10.41 -11.92 -5.30
N LEU A 67 -10.58 -10.60 -5.12
CA LEU A 67 -9.47 -9.73 -4.72
C LEU A 67 -9.03 -10.04 -3.29
N PHE A 68 -7.71 -10.03 -3.08
CA PHE A 68 -7.09 -10.29 -1.78
C PHE A 68 -6.33 -9.06 -1.32
N LEU A 69 -6.68 -8.58 -0.13
CA LEU A 69 -5.99 -7.50 0.54
C LEU A 69 -5.07 -8.07 1.63
N GLU A 70 -3.79 -7.72 1.54
CA GLU A 70 -2.80 -8.01 2.57
C GLU A 70 -2.36 -6.75 3.31
N ALA A 71 -2.38 -6.81 4.63
CA ALA A 71 -1.71 -5.84 5.50
C ALA A 71 -0.25 -6.25 5.75
N ALA A 72 0.70 -5.47 5.25
CA ALA A 72 2.12 -5.63 5.56
C ALA A 72 2.51 -4.70 6.72
N LEU A 73 2.59 -5.25 7.93
CA LEU A 73 2.96 -4.53 9.14
C LEU A 73 4.49 -4.58 9.36
N PRO A 74 5.13 -3.45 9.70
CA PRO A 74 6.57 -3.42 9.91
C PRO A 74 7.01 -4.22 11.15
N TYR A 75 6.19 -4.24 12.20
CA TYR A 75 6.47 -5.02 13.39
C TYR A 75 5.19 -5.39 14.15
N ALA A 76 5.22 -6.46 14.94
CA ALA A 76 4.04 -7.01 15.62
C ALA A 76 3.34 -5.97 16.51
N GLY A 77 4.12 -5.17 17.24
CA GLY A 77 3.60 -4.11 18.11
C GLY A 77 2.82 -3.01 17.39
N ARG A 78 2.85 -2.93 16.04
CA ARG A 78 2.11 -1.90 15.29
C ARG A 78 0.60 -2.01 15.48
N VAL A 79 0.07 -3.21 15.74
CA VAL A 79 -1.35 -3.43 16.02
C VAL A 79 -1.83 -2.73 17.30
N LYS A 80 -0.93 -2.22 18.16
CA LYS A 80 -1.30 -1.49 19.39
C LYS A 80 -1.68 -0.02 19.14
N THR A 81 -1.75 0.41 17.88
CA THR A 81 -2.21 1.77 17.54
C THR A 81 -3.62 2.04 18.06
N LYS A 82 -3.93 3.31 18.36
CA LYS A 82 -5.27 3.77 18.76
C LYS A 82 -6.16 4.13 17.57
N ASP A 83 -5.62 4.07 16.35
CA ASP A 83 -6.36 4.37 15.13
C ASP A 83 -7.48 3.33 14.89
N LYS A 84 -8.74 3.77 15.02
CA LYS A 84 -9.91 2.90 14.82
C LYS A 84 -10.01 2.41 13.38
N ARG A 85 -9.73 3.27 12.40
CA ARG A 85 -9.79 2.94 10.97
C ARG A 85 -8.79 1.85 10.62
N PHE A 86 -7.59 1.91 11.20
CA PHE A 86 -6.60 0.84 11.08
C PHE A 86 -7.19 -0.51 11.50
N HIS A 87 -7.86 -0.58 12.66
CA HIS A 87 -8.42 -1.83 13.19
C HIS A 87 -9.61 -2.34 12.38
N GLU A 88 -10.47 -1.45 11.93
CA GLU A 88 -11.61 -1.78 11.07
C GLU A 88 -11.12 -2.40 9.75
N LEU A 89 -10.19 -1.75 9.07
CA LEU A 89 -9.63 -2.27 7.82
C LEU A 89 -8.81 -3.54 8.01
N LEU A 90 -8.07 -3.66 9.12
CA LEU A 90 -7.25 -4.85 9.38
C LEU A 90 -8.11 -6.11 9.51
N ARG A 91 -9.35 -6.00 10.03
CA ARG A 91 -10.30 -7.12 10.11
C ARG A 91 -10.85 -7.56 8.75
N LEU A 92 -10.79 -6.67 7.75
CA LEU A 92 -11.30 -6.90 6.39
C LEU A 92 -10.20 -7.40 5.43
N CYS A 93 -8.95 -7.45 5.91
CA CYS A 93 -7.83 -8.07 5.20
C CYS A 93 -7.93 -9.59 5.18
N ASP A 94 -7.54 -10.17 4.06
CA ASP A 94 -7.46 -11.62 3.87
C ASP A 94 -6.13 -12.19 4.37
N GLY A 95 -5.12 -11.34 4.53
CA GLY A 95 -3.81 -11.70 5.04
C GLY A 95 -3.15 -10.59 5.83
N VAL A 96 -2.32 -10.99 6.81
CA VAL A 96 -1.46 -10.06 7.56
C VAL A 96 -0.04 -10.61 7.55
N LYS A 97 0.88 -9.86 6.96
CA LYS A 97 2.32 -10.10 7.04
C LYS A 97 2.91 -9.19 8.10
N VAL A 98 3.59 -9.78 9.09
CA VAL A 98 4.42 -9.04 10.04
C VAL A 98 5.88 -9.23 9.65
N GLU A 99 6.59 -8.14 9.36
CA GLU A 99 7.99 -8.19 8.94
C GLU A 99 8.94 -8.52 10.09
N SER A 100 8.72 -7.94 11.28
CA SER A 100 9.55 -8.16 12.47
C SER A 100 8.71 -8.40 13.72
N GLN A 101 9.17 -9.23 14.65
CA GLN A 101 8.48 -9.41 15.93
C GLN A 101 8.67 -8.20 16.85
N THR A 102 9.85 -7.57 16.80
CA THR A 102 10.21 -6.42 17.62
C THR A 102 10.43 -5.16 16.78
N TYR A 103 10.27 -4.00 17.40
CA TYR A 103 10.54 -2.73 16.73
C TYR A 103 12.04 -2.53 16.52
N ALA A 104 12.42 -2.22 15.29
CA ALA A 104 13.68 -1.59 14.95
C ALA A 104 13.44 -0.54 13.85
N PRO A 105 14.28 0.51 13.75
CA PRO A 105 14.14 1.51 12.69
C PRO A 105 14.11 0.93 11.27
N SER A 106 14.87 -0.15 11.05
CA SER A 106 14.96 -0.84 9.75
C SER A 106 13.70 -1.59 9.33
N CYS A 107 12.78 -1.90 10.26
CA CYS A 107 11.59 -2.71 10.00
C CYS A 107 10.66 -2.09 8.94
N TYR A 108 10.56 -0.76 8.89
CA TYR A 108 9.76 -0.08 7.88
C TYR A 108 10.32 -0.29 6.47
N MET A 109 11.65 -0.18 6.33
CA MET A 109 12.31 -0.35 5.05
C MET A 109 12.31 -1.82 4.60
N ALA A 110 12.48 -2.75 5.54
CA ALA A 110 12.33 -4.18 5.28
C ALA A 110 10.91 -4.51 4.78
N ARG A 111 9.87 -4.00 5.46
CA ARG A 111 8.47 -4.16 5.05
C ARG A 111 8.22 -3.57 3.67
N ASN A 112 8.73 -2.38 3.36
CA ASN A 112 8.58 -1.79 2.03
C ASN A 112 9.25 -2.64 0.94
N ARG A 113 10.45 -3.19 1.23
CA ARG A 113 11.13 -4.10 0.31
C ARG A 113 10.32 -5.38 0.07
N TYR A 114 9.74 -5.95 1.12
CA TYR A 114 8.84 -7.10 0.99
C TYR A 114 7.70 -6.78 0.01
N MET A 115 6.99 -5.67 0.21
CA MET A 115 5.86 -5.28 -0.63
C MET A 115 6.25 -5.17 -2.12
N VAL A 116 7.33 -4.45 -2.43
CA VAL A 116 7.80 -4.28 -3.80
C VAL A 116 8.33 -5.58 -4.40
N SER A 117 8.96 -6.43 -3.59
CA SER A 117 9.49 -7.73 -4.05
C SER A 117 8.37 -8.68 -4.45
N GLN A 118 7.24 -8.64 -3.74
CA GLN A 118 6.06 -9.45 -4.04
C GLN A 118 5.20 -8.91 -5.18
N SER A 119 5.37 -7.63 -5.55
CA SER A 119 4.49 -6.94 -6.49
C SER A 119 5.11 -6.79 -7.88
N GLN A 120 4.27 -6.80 -8.90
CA GLN A 120 4.65 -6.45 -10.27
C GLN A 120 4.33 -4.98 -10.58
N ARG A 121 3.34 -4.39 -9.89
CA ARG A 121 2.99 -2.96 -9.96
C ARG A 121 3.11 -2.29 -8.59
N VAL A 122 3.57 -1.05 -8.58
CA VAL A 122 3.67 -0.20 -7.39
C VAL A 122 2.95 1.13 -7.68
N ILE A 123 1.89 1.42 -6.93
CA ILE A 123 1.23 2.72 -6.97
C ILE A 123 1.88 3.60 -5.89
N ALA A 124 2.45 4.74 -6.29
CA ALA A 124 3.19 5.64 -5.42
C ALA A 124 2.50 7.00 -5.35
N VAL A 125 1.97 7.36 -4.18
CA VAL A 125 1.51 8.74 -3.89
C VAL A 125 2.71 9.54 -3.39
N TYR A 126 3.14 10.54 -4.16
CA TYR A 126 4.43 11.19 -3.96
C TYR A 126 4.36 12.69 -4.22
N ASP A 127 4.98 13.47 -3.33
CA ASP A 127 4.96 14.94 -3.34
C ASP A 127 6.27 15.57 -3.87
N GLY A 128 7.14 14.75 -4.48
CA GLY A 128 8.42 15.23 -5.02
C GLY A 128 9.55 15.39 -4.01
N ARG A 129 9.35 15.11 -2.71
CA ARG A 129 10.42 15.22 -1.69
C ARG A 129 11.63 14.33 -2.03
N GLU A 130 12.82 14.91 -2.09
CA GLU A 130 14.07 14.21 -2.44
C GLU A 130 14.57 13.20 -1.39
N LYS A 131 13.90 13.12 -0.24
CA LYS A 131 14.22 12.18 0.85
C LYS A 131 12.94 11.60 1.43
N GLY A 132 12.96 10.32 1.77
CA GLY A 132 11.85 9.66 2.46
C GLY A 132 11.67 8.19 2.07
N GLY A 133 10.82 7.51 2.84
CA GLY A 133 10.49 6.10 2.61
C GLY A 133 9.87 5.85 1.24
N THR A 134 8.98 6.75 0.79
CA THR A 134 8.29 6.66 -0.52
C THR A 134 9.29 6.67 -1.68
N LEU A 135 10.19 7.65 -1.73
CA LEU A 135 11.22 7.72 -2.78
C LEU A 135 12.15 6.50 -2.77
N PHE A 136 12.52 6.01 -1.58
CA PHE A 136 13.32 4.80 -1.46
C PHE A 136 12.57 3.57 -2.03
N THR A 137 11.30 3.41 -1.70
CA THR A 137 10.44 2.35 -2.22
C THR A 137 10.33 2.42 -3.75
N MET A 138 10.13 3.63 -4.31
CA MET A 138 10.05 3.83 -5.76
C MET A 138 11.36 3.47 -6.45
N ARG A 139 12.51 3.95 -5.95
CA ARG A 139 13.83 3.61 -6.49
C ARG A 139 14.04 2.10 -6.49
N TYR A 140 13.70 1.43 -5.38
CA TYR A 140 13.79 -0.03 -5.30
C TYR A 140 12.87 -0.73 -6.31
N ALA A 141 11.65 -0.23 -6.52
CA ALA A 141 10.74 -0.75 -7.52
C ALA A 141 11.32 -0.65 -8.95
N TYR A 142 11.92 0.48 -9.29
CA TYR A 142 12.62 0.64 -10.58
C TYR A 142 13.79 -0.33 -10.73
N THR A 143 14.59 -0.56 -9.68
CA THR A 143 15.70 -1.53 -9.75
C THR A 143 15.24 -2.97 -10.00
N LEU A 144 14.00 -3.30 -9.62
CA LEU A 144 13.40 -4.61 -9.86
C LEU A 144 12.56 -4.68 -11.15
N GLY A 145 12.56 -3.61 -11.96
CA GLY A 145 11.78 -3.54 -13.20
C GLY A 145 10.27 -3.61 -12.97
N ARG A 146 9.78 -3.06 -11.84
CA ARG A 146 8.33 -3.00 -11.57
C ARG A 146 7.66 -1.90 -12.38
N ASP A 147 6.38 -2.09 -12.70
CA ASP A 147 5.52 -1.03 -13.23
C ASP A 147 5.21 -0.04 -12.11
N VAL A 148 5.72 1.19 -12.19
CA VAL A 148 5.53 2.22 -11.15
C VAL A 148 4.54 3.27 -11.65
N ARG A 149 3.41 3.39 -10.96
CA ARG A 149 2.36 4.39 -11.23
C ARG A 149 2.45 5.49 -10.20
N VAL A 150 2.77 6.71 -10.63
CA VAL A 150 3.02 7.83 -9.71
C VAL A 150 1.83 8.78 -9.71
N ILE A 151 1.23 8.97 -8.53
CA ILE A 151 0.23 9.99 -8.24
C ILE A 151 0.97 11.16 -7.59
N SER A 152 1.12 12.27 -8.33
CA SER A 152 1.85 13.45 -7.86
C SER A 152 0.92 14.37 -7.08
N ILE A 153 1.33 14.82 -5.88
CA ILE A 153 0.54 15.70 -5.01
C ILE A 153 1.21 17.02 -4.65
#